data_AF-A0A354CRC9-F1
#
_entry.id   AF-A0A354CRC9-F1
#
_cell.length_a   1.000
_cell.length_b   1.000
_cell.length_c   1.000
_cell.angle_alpha   90.00
_cell.angle_beta   90.00
_cell.angle_gamma   90.00
#
_symmetry.space_group_name_H-M   'P 1'
#
loop_
_entity.id
_entity.type
_entity.pdbx_description
1 polymer ?
#
loop_
_entity_poly.entity_id
_entity_poly.type
_entity_poly.pdbx_seq_one_letter_code
_entity_poly.pdbx_strand_id
1 'polypeptide(L)'
;MDKKEILQASRNENQNKDIYELEIIRKGQRIGGLISVSVAFILLFVEDIILDMGINCGYLCIIFSMEAGLCIYKAAKLKRKHEILLAVLFSAMFIFEAIMLAISLKA
;
A
#
# COMPACT_ATOMS: atom_id res chain seq x y z
N MET A 1 -5.30 -2.80 42.76
CA MET A 1 -5.39 -1.70 41.77
C MET A 1 -6.86 -1.50 41.47
N ASP A 2 -7.36 -0.28 41.65
CA ASP A 2 -8.76 0.04 41.37
C ASP A 2 -8.98 0.20 39.85
N LYS A 3 -10.20 -0.08 39.37
CA LYS A 3 -10.56 0.02 37.95
C LYS A 3 -10.27 1.41 37.39
N LYS A 4 -10.45 2.46 38.19
CA LYS A 4 -10.20 3.85 37.75
C LYS A 4 -8.71 4.13 37.54
N GLU A 5 -7.84 3.60 38.40
CA GLU A 5 -6.39 3.74 38.28
C GLU A 5 -5.88 3.08 36.99
N ILE A 6 -6.39 1.88 36.67
CA ILE A 6 -6.08 1.16 35.42
C ILE A 6 -6.49 2.00 34.20
N LEU A 7 -7.72 2.53 34.21
CA LEU A 7 -8.25 3.28 33.08
C LEU A 7 -7.48 4.59 32.85
N GLN A 8 -7.10 5.28 33.93
CA GLN A 8 -6.37 6.54 33.87
C GLN A 8 -4.92 6.34 33.43
N ALA A 9 -4.26 5.27 33.89
CA ALA A 9 -2.95 4.86 33.40
C ALA A 9 -2.98 4.53 31.90
N SER A 10 -3.94 3.72 31.45
CA SER A 10 -4.13 3.38 30.02
C SER A 10 -4.39 4.61 29.15
N ARG A 11 -5.20 5.56 29.62
CA ARG A 11 -5.47 6.83 28.90
C ARG A 11 -4.23 7.71 28.79
N ASN A 12 -3.44 7.83 29.86
CA ASN A 12 -2.21 8.60 29.84
C ASN A 12 -1.16 7.97 28.90
N GLU A 13 -1.03 6.65 28.92
CA GLU A 13 -0.11 5.91 28.05
C GLU A 13 -0.49 6.05 26.57
N ASN A 14 -1.78 5.90 26.24
CA ASN A 14 -2.26 5.91 24.87
C ASN A 14 -2.68 7.30 24.36
N GLN A 15 -2.43 8.36 25.14
CA GLN A 15 -2.87 9.73 24.82
C GLN A 15 -4.38 9.81 24.51
N ASN A 16 -5.20 9.08 25.28
CA ASN A 16 -6.64 8.92 25.07
C ASN A 16 -7.06 8.30 23.71
N LYS A 17 -6.15 7.66 22.97
CA LYS A 17 -6.47 6.94 21.74
C LYS A 17 -7.05 5.57 22.05
N ASP A 18 -8.10 5.20 21.33
CA ASP A 18 -8.57 3.81 21.31
C ASP A 18 -7.63 2.97 20.44
N ILE A 19 -6.74 2.23 21.11
CA ILE A 19 -5.76 1.37 20.43
C ILE A 19 -6.44 0.23 19.66
N TYR A 20 -7.57 -0.27 20.17
CA TYR A 20 -8.30 -1.35 19.52
C TYR A 20 -8.95 -0.86 18.23
N GLU A 21 -9.59 0.31 18.25
CA GLU A 21 -10.15 0.93 17.05
C GLU A 21 -9.06 1.17 15.98
N LEU A 22 -7.90 1.71 16.38
CA LEU A 22 -6.77 1.91 15.47
C LEU A 22 -6.27 0.59 14.85
N GLU A 23 -6.26 -0.51 15.61
CA GLU A 23 -5.89 -1.82 15.10
C GLU A 23 -6.91 -2.35 14.08
N ILE A 24 -8.21 -2.20 14.37
CA ILE A 24 -9.28 -2.58 13.44
C ILE A 24 -9.18 -1.79 12.14
N ILE A 25 -8.97 -0.48 12.20
CA ILE A 25 -8.78 0.36 11.01
C ILE A 25 -7.56 -0.09 10.20
N ARG A 26 -6.42 -0.34 10.84
CA ARG A 26 -5.20 -0.82 10.14
C ARG A 26 -5.42 -2.17 9.46
N LYS A 27 -6.10 -3.11 10.12
CA LYS A 27 -6.46 -4.41 9.52
C LYS A 27 -7.43 -4.22 8.34
N GLY A 28 -8.43 -3.36 8.50
CA GLY A 28 -9.37 -3.00 7.44
C GLY A 28 -8.68 -2.40 6.22
N GLN A 29 -7.75 -1.45 6.42
CA GLN A 29 -6.95 -0.87 5.34
C GLN A 29 -6.10 -1.92 4.62
N ARG A 30 -5.51 -2.87 5.34
CA ARG A 30 -4.74 -3.96 4.72
C ARG A 30 -5.62 -4.87 3.85
N ILE A 31 -6.79 -5.27 4.35
CA ILE A 31 -7.73 -6.12 3.61
C ILE A 31 -8.29 -5.36 2.40
N GLY A 32 -8.72 -4.11 2.61
CA GLY A 32 -9.23 -3.24 1.55
C GLY A 32 -8.18 -3.04 0.45
N GLY A 33 -6.94 -2.73 0.80
CA GLY A 33 -5.84 -2.60 -0.16
C GLY A 33 -5.59 -3.88 -0.97
N LEU A 34 -5.62 -5.04 -0.31
CA LEU A 34 -5.49 -6.33 -1.00
C LEU A 34 -6.63 -6.56 -2.01
N ILE A 35 -7.87 -6.23 -1.63
CA ILE A 35 -9.03 -6.34 -2.52
C ILE A 35 -8.85 -5.38 -3.71
N SER A 36 -8.46 -4.13 -3.47
CA SER A 36 -8.25 -3.14 -4.52
C SER A 36 -7.18 -3.56 -5.54
N VAL A 37 -6.04 -4.07 -5.06
CA VAL A 37 -4.97 -4.59 -5.95
C VAL A 37 -5.43 -5.83 -6.71
N SER A 38 -6.19 -6.72 -6.07
CA SER A 38 -6.73 -7.91 -6.75
C SER A 38 -7.68 -7.51 -7.89
N VAL A 39 -8.54 -6.52 -7.66
CA VAL A 39 -9.43 -5.98 -8.70
C VAL A 39 -8.61 -5.34 -9.84
N ALA A 40 -7.58 -4.56 -9.52
CA ALA A 40 -6.71 -3.97 -10.56
C ALA A 40 -6.01 -5.04 -11.41
N PHE A 41 -5.53 -6.12 -10.80
CA PHE A 41 -4.96 -7.26 -11.53
C PHE A 41 -5.99 -7.95 -12.43
N ILE A 42 -7.20 -8.18 -11.92
CA ILE A 42 -8.28 -8.79 -12.71
C ILE A 42 -8.60 -7.91 -13.93
N LEU A 43 -8.75 -6.60 -13.73
CA LEU A 43 -9.04 -5.67 -14.83
C LEU A 43 -7.89 -5.64 -15.86
N LEU A 44 -6.64 -5.65 -15.40
CA LEU A 44 -5.49 -5.74 -16.30
C LEU A 44 -5.56 -7.00 -17.19
N PHE A 45 -5.84 -8.17 -16.62
CA PHE A 45 -5.97 -9.41 -17.39
C PHE A 45 -7.17 -9.42 -18.32
N VAL A 46 -8.29 -8.81 -17.91
CA VAL A 46 -9.46 -8.67 -18.77
C VAL A 46 -9.13 -7.79 -19.98
N GLU A 47 -8.46 -6.65 -19.79
CA GLU A 47 -8.08 -5.78 -20.91
C GLU A 47 -7.06 -6.43 -21.85
N ASP A 48 -6.03 -7.08 -21.28
CA ASP A 48 -4.95 -7.68 -22.05
C ASP A 48 -5.40 -8.95 -22.80
N ILE A 49 -6.02 -9.90 -22.10
CA ILE A 49 -6.33 -11.23 -22.66
C ILE A 49 -7.70 -11.27 -23.33
N ILE A 50 -8.72 -10.67 -22.70
CA ILE A 50 -10.11 -10.82 -23.17
C ILE A 50 -10.42 -9.78 -24.25
N LEU A 51 -9.96 -8.54 -24.07
CA LEU A 51 -10.23 -7.44 -24.97
C LEU A 51 -9.13 -7.20 -26.02
N ASP A 52 -8.00 -7.92 -25.91
CA ASP A 52 -6.84 -7.79 -26.81
C ASP A 52 -6.36 -6.33 -26.97
N MET A 53 -6.52 -5.53 -25.90
CA MET A 53 -6.12 -4.12 -25.87
C MET A 53 -4.66 -3.93 -25.46
N GLY A 54 -3.98 -5.02 -25.09
CA GLY A 54 -2.65 -5.02 -24.53
C GLY A 54 -2.59 -4.56 -23.07
N ILE A 55 -1.36 -4.52 -22.54
CA ILE A 55 -1.10 -4.18 -21.14
C ILE A 55 -1.30 -2.69 -20.88
N ASN A 56 -2.32 -2.35 -20.09
CA ASN A 56 -2.55 -1.00 -19.61
C ASN A 56 -1.62 -0.66 -18.43
N CYS A 57 -0.60 0.17 -18.70
CA CYS A 57 0.41 0.60 -17.72
C CYS A 57 -0.20 1.34 -16.52
N GLY A 58 -1.43 1.84 -16.63
CA GLY A 58 -2.17 2.49 -15.53
C GLY A 58 -2.43 1.55 -14.35
N TYR A 59 -2.82 0.29 -14.60
CA TYR A 59 -3.02 -0.67 -13.51
C TYR A 59 -1.69 -1.03 -12.83
N LEU A 60 -0.63 -1.20 -13.61
CA LEU A 60 0.72 -1.46 -13.09
C LEU A 60 1.22 -0.29 -12.22
N CYS A 61 0.94 0.95 -12.61
CA CYS A 61 1.23 2.13 -11.78
C CYS A 61 0.54 2.06 -10.41
N ILE A 62 -0.75 1.70 -10.37
CA ILE A 62 -1.50 1.56 -9.12
C ILE A 62 -0.89 0.46 -8.24
N ILE A 63 -0.58 -0.69 -8.83
CA ILE A 63 -0.04 -1.84 -8.10
C ILE A 63 1.35 -1.52 -7.52
N PHE A 64 2.28 -1.04 -8.35
CA PHE A 64 3.65 -0.76 -7.91
C PHE A 64 3.74 0.45 -6.97
N SER A 65 2.86 1.46 -7.12
CA SER A 65 2.83 2.59 -6.18
C SER A 65 2.42 2.18 -4.77
N MET A 66 1.48 1.22 -4.63
CA MET A 66 1.09 0.68 -3.33
C MET A 66 2.27 -0.01 -2.64
N GLU A 67 2.97 -0.90 -3.37
CA GLU A 67 4.12 -1.64 -2.82
C GLU A 67 5.31 -0.72 -2.53
N ALA A 68 5.57 0.26 -3.40
CA ALA A 68 6.59 1.28 -3.17
C ALA A 68 6.30 2.06 -1.88
N GLY A 69 5.06 2.52 -1.67
CA GLY A 69 4.65 3.23 -0.45
C GLY A 69 4.86 2.40 0.82
N LEU A 70 4.47 1.12 0.80
CA LEU A 70 4.67 0.20 1.91
C LEU A 70 6.17 -0.02 2.19
N CYS A 71 6.96 -0.31 1.17
CA CYS A 71 8.38 -0.58 1.32
C CYS A 71 9.15 0.66 1.78
N ILE A 72 8.83 1.86 1.27
CA ILE A 72 9.41 3.14 1.72
C ILE A 72 9.12 3.34 3.21
N TYR A 73 7.87 3.14 3.64
CA TYR A 73 7.51 3.30 5.06
C TYR A 73 8.25 2.29 5.95
N LYS A 74 8.32 1.02 5.53
CA LYS A 74 9.09 -0.02 6.24
C LYS A 74 10.58 0.30 6.27
N ALA A 75 11.17 0.79 5.18
CA ALA A 75 12.56 1.21 5.13
C ALA A 75 12.83 2.36 6.11
N ALA A 76 11.96 3.37 6.14
CA ALA A 76 12.09 4.52 7.03
C ALA A 76 11.98 4.14 8.53
N LYS A 77 11.08 3.21 8.87
CA LYS A 77 10.82 2.82 10.27
C LYS A 77 11.73 1.70 10.76
N LEU A 78 11.97 0.67 9.95
CA LEU A 78 12.72 -0.53 10.35
C LEU A 78 14.21 -0.42 10.04
N LYS A 79 14.62 0.43 9.09
CA LYS A 79 16.03 0.67 8.69
C LYS A 79 16.81 -0.61 8.34
N ARG A 80 16.11 -1.64 7.85
CA ARG A 80 16.70 -2.92 7.42
C ARG A 80 17.15 -2.83 5.97
N LYS A 81 18.32 -3.40 5.64
CA LYS A 81 18.90 -3.35 4.29
C LYS A 81 17.95 -3.88 3.19
N HIS A 82 17.26 -5.00 3.45
CA HIS A 82 16.31 -5.56 2.48
C HIS A 82 15.10 -4.66 2.24
N GLU A 83 14.60 -3.95 3.26
CA GLU A 83 13.48 -3.01 3.09
C GLU A 83 13.89 -1.82 2.23
N ILE A 84 15.12 -1.32 2.41
CA ILE A 84 15.67 -0.24 1.57
C ILE A 84 15.82 -0.72 0.12
N LEU A 85 16.34 -1.93 -0.10
CA LEU A 85 16.45 -2.52 -1.43
C LEU A 85 15.08 -2.63 -2.11
N LEU A 86 14.08 -3.18 -1.42
CA LEU A 86 12.73 -3.31 -1.95
C LEU A 86 12.08 -1.96 -2.23
N ALA A 87 12.29 -0.96 -1.37
CA ALA A 87 11.79 0.39 -1.60
C ALA A 87 12.36 1.00 -2.88
N VAL A 88 13.67 0.85 -3.13
CA VAL A 88 14.30 1.33 -4.38
C VAL A 88 13.76 0.58 -5.59
N LEU A 89 13.67 -0.76 -5.51
CA LEU A 89 13.21 -1.60 -6.61
C LEU A 89 11.77 -1.24 -7.03
N PHE A 90 10.83 -1.24 -6.09
CA PHE A 90 9.43 -0.95 -6.40
C PHE A 90 9.21 0.51 -6.81
N SER A 91 9.98 1.44 -6.28
CA SER A 91 9.94 2.84 -6.74
C SER A 91 10.43 2.97 -8.18
N ALA A 92 11.49 2.25 -8.55
CA ALA A 92 11.99 2.25 -9.93
C ALA A 92 10.97 1.64 -10.91
N MET A 93 10.34 0.53 -10.54
CA MET A 93 9.24 -0.07 -11.31
C MET A 93 8.07 0.91 -11.48
N PHE A 94 7.64 1.56 -10.39
CA PHE A 94 6.57 2.56 -10.46
C PHE A 94 6.91 3.73 -11.40
N ILE A 95 8.13 4.28 -11.31
CA ILE A 95 8.57 5.36 -12.19
C ILE A 95 8.60 4.91 -13.65
N PHE A 96 9.09 3.70 -13.91
CA PHE A 96 9.12 3.14 -15.25
C PHE A 96 7.71 3.03 -15.85
N GLU A 97 6.76 2.45 -15.11
CA GLU A 97 5.37 2.33 -15.57
C GLU A 97 4.69 3.70 -15.75
N ALA A 98 4.99 4.66 -14.88
CA ALA A 98 4.46 6.01 -15.00
C ALA A 98 4.97 6.71 -16.27
N ILE A 99 6.24 6.48 -16.65
CA ILE A 99 6.79 6.98 -17.91
C ILE A 99 6.11 6.29 -19.10
N MET A 100 5.94 4.97 -19.06
CA MET A 100 5.27 4.22 -20.13
C MET A 100 3.82 4.68 -20.32
N LEU A 101 3.08 4.91 -19.24
CA LEU A 101 1.74 5.48 -19.26
C LEU A 101 1.73 6.89 -19.85
N ALA A 102 2.69 7.74 -19.49
CA ALA A 102 2.79 9.09 -20.05
C ALA A 102 3.09 9.09 -21.56
N ILE A 103 3.80 8.07 -22.05
CA ILE A 103 4.05 7.86 -23.48
C ILE A 103 2.76 7.36 -24.16
N SER A 104 2.05 6.40 -23.57
CA SER A 104 0.83 5.83 -24.17
C SER A 104 -0.31 6.84 -24.27
N LEU A 105 -0.37 7.83 -23.39
CA LEU A 105 -1.37 8.92 -23.44
C LEU A 105 -1.08 9.97 -24.53
N LYS A 106 0.15 9.99 -25.07
CA LYS A 106 0.54 10.93 -26.13
C LYS A 106 0.43 10.33 -27.54
N ALA A 107 0.32 9.01 -27.65
CA ALA A 107 0.17 8.28 -28.90
C ALA A 107 -1.31 8.26 -29.34
#